data_AF-A0AAD8UWW9-F1
#
_entry.id   AF-A0AAD8UWW9-F1
#
_cell.length_a   1.000
_cell.length_b   1.000
_cell.length_c   1.000
_cell.angle_alpha   90.00
_cell.angle_beta   90.00
_cell.angle_gamma   90.00
#
_symmetry.space_group_name_H-M   'P 1'
#
loop_
_entity.id
_entity.type
_entity.pdbx_description
1 polymer ?
#
loop_
_entity_poly.entity_id
_entity_poly.type
_entity_poly.pdbx_seq_one_letter_code
_entity_poly.pdbx_strand_id
1 'polypeptide(L)'
;MKEVQDRLQEELQAEKDLRELEKKCNDALQYVKETQEKIIKDLDEQVWKTFPESQDRAIEAITEARRDDPLPNPGRWTTTDHLTALSVQVSYIDKLGKYLPGAAIRTFANLWSEEKIPDRVEVIASHLMESGSRLTEWRRSSACSEADTALKFLCSWYEGVDLDALATLRLGAPTTTDPALTINIWVFYNDFSSSANVQNASPTRDPDGLQDRGGPRVTDGHTDG
;
A
#
# COMPACT_ATOMS: atom_id res chain seq x y z
N MET A 1 -38.49 53.09 51.19
CA MET A 1 -37.16 53.69 50.95
C MET A 1 -36.04 52.72 51.27
N LYS A 2 -35.81 52.35 52.55
CA LYS A 2 -34.71 51.43 52.92
C LYS A 2 -34.67 50.13 52.10
N GLU A 3 -35.79 49.43 52.01
CA GLU A 3 -35.98 48.20 51.22
C GLU A 3 -35.69 48.35 49.71
N VAL A 4 -35.85 49.56 49.14
CA VAL A 4 -35.49 49.87 47.74
C VAL A 4 -33.98 50.10 47.61
N GLN A 5 -33.37 50.69 48.63
CA GLN A 5 -31.92 50.92 48.69
C GLN A 5 -31.16 49.61 48.90
N ASP A 6 -31.66 48.73 49.77
CA ASP A 6 -31.08 47.41 50.02
C ASP A 6 -31.10 46.56 48.73
N ARG A 7 -32.24 46.54 48.01
CA ARG A 7 -32.35 45.89 46.68
C ARG A 7 -31.41 46.49 45.62
N LEU A 8 -31.26 47.81 45.58
CA LEU A 8 -30.35 48.46 44.62
C LEU A 8 -28.88 48.09 44.89
N GLN A 9 -28.51 47.86 46.16
CA GLN A 9 -27.17 47.37 46.52
C GLN A 9 -26.97 45.91 46.15
N GLU A 10 -28.00 45.07 46.29
CA GLU A 10 -28.00 43.67 45.85
C GLU A 10 -27.84 43.54 44.34
N GLU A 11 -28.62 44.28 43.55
CA GLU A 11 -28.52 44.33 42.08
C GLU A 11 -27.14 44.83 41.62
N LEU A 12 -26.58 45.87 42.28
CA LEU A 12 -25.24 46.38 41.99
C LEU A 12 -24.11 45.39 42.37
N GLN A 13 -24.32 44.54 43.37
CA GLN A 13 -23.33 43.51 43.71
C GLN A 13 -23.39 42.35 42.71
N ALA A 14 -24.58 41.89 42.35
CA ALA A 14 -24.77 40.87 41.32
C ALA A 14 -24.16 41.28 39.96
N GLU A 15 -24.24 42.56 39.58
CA GLU A 15 -23.60 43.05 38.35
C GLU A 15 -22.06 42.97 38.41
N LYS A 16 -21.45 43.25 39.57
CA LYS A 16 -19.99 43.11 39.74
C LYS A 16 -19.57 41.65 39.68
N ASP A 17 -20.32 40.77 40.34
CA ASP A 17 -20.04 39.34 40.38
C ASP A 17 -20.17 38.72 38.97
N LEU A 18 -21.15 39.18 38.17
CA LEU A 18 -21.27 38.84 36.75
C LEU A 18 -20.07 39.30 35.92
N ARG A 19 -19.63 40.56 36.05
CA ARG A 19 -18.45 41.07 35.33
C ARG A 19 -17.16 40.34 35.74
N GLU A 20 -17.04 39.94 37.01
CA GLU A 20 -15.91 39.11 37.47
C GLU A 20 -15.97 37.70 36.87
N LEU A 21 -17.16 37.11 36.76
CA LEU A 21 -17.36 35.81 36.12
C LEU A 21 -17.07 35.86 34.62
N GLU A 22 -17.55 36.87 33.90
CA GLU A 22 -17.23 37.10 32.48
C GLU A 22 -15.72 37.22 32.26
N LYS A 23 -15.01 37.95 33.13
CA LYS A 23 -13.55 38.03 33.09
C LYS A 23 -12.92 36.65 33.28
N LYS A 24 -13.31 35.89 34.31
CA LYS A 24 -12.80 34.53 34.55
C LYS A 24 -13.06 33.58 33.36
N CYS A 25 -14.22 33.69 32.72
CA CYS A 25 -14.54 32.94 31.51
C CYS A 25 -13.63 33.33 30.34
N ASN A 26 -13.37 34.62 30.12
CA ASN A 26 -12.46 35.08 29.08
C ASN A 26 -11.01 34.66 29.33
N ASP A 27 -10.53 34.79 30.57
CA ASP A 27 -9.19 34.34 30.99
C ASP A 27 -9.04 32.82 30.78
N ALA A 28 -10.07 32.03 31.11
CA ALA A 28 -10.09 30.58 30.87
C ALA A 28 -10.15 30.20 29.38
N LEU A 29 -10.93 30.93 28.57
CA LEU A 29 -10.99 30.72 27.12
C LEU A 29 -9.64 31.04 26.45
N GLN A 30 -8.94 32.07 26.92
CA GLN A 30 -7.60 32.41 26.44
C GLN A 30 -6.58 31.31 26.79
N TYR A 31 -6.60 30.82 28.04
CA TYR A 31 -5.76 29.71 28.48
C TYR A 31 -5.97 28.42 27.65
N VAL A 32 -7.23 28.10 27.32
CA VAL A 32 -7.54 26.93 26.46
C VAL A 32 -6.98 27.11 25.05
N LYS A 33 -7.10 28.29 24.44
CA LYS A 33 -6.54 28.58 23.11
C LYS A 33 -5.03 28.45 23.08
N GLU A 34 -4.34 29.07 24.03
CA GLU A 34 -2.87 29.01 24.13
C GLU A 34 -2.38 27.56 24.33
N THR A 35 -3.10 26.79 25.14
CA THR A 35 -2.81 25.36 25.37
C THR A 35 -3.04 24.53 24.09
N GLN A 36 -4.11 24.80 23.33
CA GLN A 36 -4.39 24.13 22.06
C GLN A 36 -3.33 24.45 21.00
N GLU A 37 -2.96 25.71 20.81
CA GLU A 37 -1.92 26.11 19.86
C GLU A 37 -0.58 25.44 20.16
N LYS A 38 -0.21 25.37 21.45
CA LYS A 38 1.00 24.65 21.87
C LYS A 38 0.92 23.16 21.52
N ILE A 39 -0.17 22.47 21.88
CA ILE A 39 -0.33 21.03 21.62
C ILE A 39 -0.30 20.73 20.12
N ILE A 40 -0.96 21.55 19.29
CA ILE A 40 -0.97 21.40 17.83
C ILE A 40 0.45 21.52 17.28
N LYS A 41 1.22 22.53 17.73
CA LYS A 41 2.60 22.74 17.30
C LYS A 41 3.55 21.62 17.75
N ASP A 42 3.45 21.21 19.02
CA ASP A 42 4.28 20.13 19.59
C ASP A 42 3.99 18.79 18.87
N LEU A 43 2.74 18.55 18.44
CA LEU A 43 2.35 17.36 17.67
C LEU A 43 2.84 17.44 16.22
N ASP A 44 2.66 18.57 15.54
CA ASP A 44 3.17 18.81 14.18
C ASP A 44 4.68 18.56 14.12
N GLU A 45 5.47 19.12 15.04
CA GLU A 45 6.92 18.91 15.10
C GLU A 45 7.30 17.42 15.30
N GLN A 46 6.54 16.66 16.10
CA GLN A 46 6.76 15.22 16.28
C GLN A 46 6.44 14.40 15.03
N VAL A 47 5.34 14.70 14.35
CA VAL A 47 4.95 14.02 13.10
C VAL A 47 5.96 14.38 11.98
N TRP A 48 6.35 15.65 11.90
CA TRP A 48 7.37 16.16 10.96
C TRP A 48 8.69 15.39 11.07
N LYS A 49 9.13 15.11 12.32
CA LYS A 49 10.35 14.36 12.61
C LYS A 49 10.24 12.86 12.32
N THR A 50 9.03 12.28 12.42
CA THR A 50 8.80 10.84 12.29
C THR A 50 8.59 10.39 10.85
N PHE A 51 7.99 11.24 10.00
CA PHE A 51 7.64 10.91 8.61
C PHE A 51 8.16 11.95 7.62
N PRO A 52 9.49 12.03 7.37
CA PRO A 52 10.07 13.02 6.48
C PRO A 52 9.53 12.96 5.04
N GLU A 53 9.14 11.78 4.56
CA GLU A 53 8.56 11.53 3.23
C GLU A 53 7.17 12.17 3.05
N SER A 54 6.54 12.62 4.13
CA SER A 54 5.24 13.29 4.12
C SER A 54 5.33 14.82 4.09
N GLN A 55 6.52 15.39 4.36
CA GLN A 55 6.73 16.83 4.51
C GLN A 55 6.42 17.59 3.21
N ASP A 56 6.92 17.13 2.06
CA ASP A 56 6.68 17.78 0.77
C ASP A 56 5.18 17.91 0.45
N ARG A 57 4.40 16.87 0.76
CA ARG A 57 2.93 16.84 0.56
C ARG A 57 2.20 17.76 1.54
N ALA A 58 2.70 17.89 2.76
CA ALA A 58 2.16 18.83 3.74
C ALA A 58 2.42 20.28 3.31
N ILE A 59 3.62 20.58 2.80
CA ILE A 59 3.97 21.89 2.22
C ILE A 59 3.09 22.19 1.00
N GLU A 60 2.96 21.25 0.07
CA GLU A 60 2.10 21.37 -1.12
C GLU A 60 0.66 21.71 -0.73
N ALA A 61 0.08 20.96 0.22
CA ALA A 61 -1.28 21.21 0.70
C ALA A 61 -1.45 22.56 1.42
N ILE A 62 -0.45 23.01 2.17
CA ILE A 62 -0.44 24.36 2.76
C ILE A 62 -0.39 25.42 1.64
N THR A 63 0.45 25.25 0.61
CA THR A 63 0.54 26.19 -0.51
C THR A 63 -0.74 26.24 -1.34
N GLU A 64 -1.45 25.12 -1.47
CA GLU A 64 -2.76 25.06 -2.12
C GLU A 64 -3.84 25.77 -1.27
N ALA A 65 -3.89 25.48 0.04
CA ALA A 65 -4.84 26.11 0.96
C ALA A 65 -4.65 27.64 1.06
N ARG A 66 -3.41 28.12 0.91
CA ARG A 66 -3.04 29.55 0.88
C ARG A 66 -3.20 30.22 -0.49
N ARG A 67 -3.66 29.51 -1.53
CA ARG A 67 -3.83 30.09 -2.88
C ARG A 67 -4.85 31.22 -2.90
N ASP A 68 -5.95 31.04 -2.18
CA ASP A 68 -7.09 31.98 -2.19
C ASP A 68 -7.02 33.04 -1.07
N ASP A 69 -6.24 32.81 -0.01
CA ASP A 69 -5.96 33.78 1.08
C ASP A 69 -4.45 33.84 1.42
N PRO A 70 -3.66 34.61 0.64
CA PRO A 70 -2.22 34.74 0.85
C PRO A 70 -1.89 35.62 2.06
N LEU A 71 -1.40 34.98 3.14
CA LEU A 71 -1.05 35.64 4.39
C LEU A 71 0.04 36.74 4.24
N PRO A 72 -0.03 37.86 5.01
CA PRO A 72 0.95 38.95 4.95
C PRO A 72 2.39 38.58 5.31
N ASN A 73 2.61 37.44 5.97
CA ASN A 73 3.94 36.91 6.27
C ASN A 73 4.02 35.44 5.85
N PRO A 74 4.58 35.13 4.66
CA PRO A 74 4.61 33.76 4.14
C PRO A 74 5.43 32.80 5.02
N GLY A 75 6.42 33.32 5.76
CA GLY A 75 7.31 32.53 6.62
C GLY A 75 6.75 32.18 8.00
N ARG A 76 5.56 32.67 8.38
CA ARG A 76 4.88 32.27 9.62
C ARG A 76 3.74 31.31 9.29
N TRP A 77 3.71 30.16 9.95
CA TRP A 77 2.56 29.25 9.89
C TRP A 77 1.52 29.65 10.94
N THR A 78 0.26 29.46 10.56
CA THR A 78 -0.92 29.65 11.38
C THR A 78 -1.40 28.29 11.89
N THR A 79 -2.26 28.30 12.92
CA THR A 79 -2.87 27.08 13.47
C THR A 79 -3.61 26.27 12.39
N THR A 80 -4.21 26.93 11.39
CA THR A 80 -4.84 26.28 10.23
C THR A 80 -3.85 25.64 9.28
N ASP A 81 -2.64 26.18 9.10
CA ASP A 81 -1.58 25.54 8.31
C ASP A 81 -1.08 24.27 9.00
N HIS A 82 -0.80 24.34 10.31
CA HIS A 82 -0.39 23.18 11.12
C HIS A 82 -1.46 22.07 11.11
N LEU A 83 -2.75 22.42 11.24
CA LEU A 83 -3.84 21.46 11.12
C LEU A 83 -3.95 20.86 9.71
N THR A 84 -3.68 21.64 8.67
CA THR A 84 -3.67 21.17 7.27
C THR A 84 -2.52 20.17 7.05
N ALA A 85 -1.30 20.51 7.46
CA ALA A 85 -0.14 19.61 7.44
C ALA A 85 -0.43 18.30 8.18
N LEU A 86 -0.86 18.39 9.45
CA LEU A 86 -1.22 17.23 10.27
C LEU A 86 -2.30 16.36 9.59
N SER A 87 -3.33 16.95 8.98
CA SER A 87 -4.38 16.17 8.29
C SER A 87 -3.83 15.36 7.11
N VAL A 88 -2.90 15.93 6.34
CA VAL A 88 -2.25 15.26 5.20
C VAL A 88 -1.27 14.19 5.67
N GLN A 89 -0.50 14.45 6.72
CA GLN A 89 0.42 13.49 7.31
C GLN A 89 -0.32 12.32 7.96
N VAL A 90 -1.41 12.55 8.69
CA VAL A 90 -2.28 11.48 9.20
C VAL A 90 -2.92 10.68 8.06
N SER A 91 -3.36 11.34 6.97
CA SER A 91 -3.84 10.64 5.76
C SER A 91 -2.75 9.79 5.09
N TYR A 92 -1.50 10.23 5.11
CA TYR A 92 -0.35 9.49 4.62
C TYR A 92 -0.08 8.24 5.49
N ILE A 93 -0.07 8.39 6.81
CA ILE A 93 0.10 7.29 7.78
C ILE A 93 -1.03 6.25 7.64
N ASP A 94 -2.28 6.69 7.51
CA ASP A 94 -3.45 5.81 7.28
C ASP A 94 -3.30 4.99 5.99
N LYS A 95 -2.86 5.62 4.89
CA LYS A 95 -2.60 4.93 3.62
C LYS A 95 -1.45 3.93 3.74
N LEU A 96 -0.35 4.30 4.40
CA LEU A 96 0.75 3.35 4.69
C LEU A 96 0.25 2.16 5.51
N GLY A 97 -0.45 2.40 6.62
CA GLY A 97 -0.97 1.34 7.49
C GLY A 97 -1.95 0.39 6.80
N LYS A 98 -2.75 0.88 5.84
CA LYS A 98 -3.70 0.06 5.08
C LYS A 98 -3.04 -0.83 4.02
N TYR A 99 -2.09 -0.29 3.26
CA TYR A 99 -1.56 -0.97 2.06
C TYR A 99 -0.20 -1.63 2.28
N LEU A 100 0.69 -1.03 3.09
CA LEU A 100 2.06 -1.48 3.22
C LEU A 100 2.18 -2.86 3.89
N PRO A 101 1.46 -3.21 4.99
CA PRO A 101 1.58 -4.54 5.60
C PRO A 101 1.11 -5.65 4.65
N GLY A 102 0.00 -5.43 3.95
CA GLY A 102 -0.54 -6.40 2.99
C GLY A 102 0.36 -6.59 1.76
N ALA A 103 1.06 -5.55 1.31
CA ALA A 103 2.06 -5.65 0.27
C ALA A 103 3.33 -6.36 0.77
N ALA A 104 3.82 -6.00 1.96
CA ALA A 104 5.00 -6.59 2.59
C ALA A 104 4.85 -8.10 2.80
N ILE A 105 3.69 -8.55 3.32
CA ILE A 105 3.38 -9.98 3.51
C ILE A 105 3.40 -10.75 2.17
N ARG A 106 2.81 -10.20 1.10
CA ARG A 106 2.81 -10.85 -0.22
C ARG A 106 4.21 -10.93 -0.83
N THR A 107 4.98 -9.84 -0.74
CA THR A 107 6.37 -9.80 -1.22
C THR A 107 7.23 -10.79 -0.45
N PHE A 108 7.05 -10.91 0.87
CA PHE A 108 7.71 -11.92 1.69
C PHE A 108 7.37 -13.34 1.22
N ALA A 109 6.08 -13.68 1.13
CA ALA A 109 5.62 -15.01 0.73
C ALA A 109 6.12 -15.43 -0.67
N ASN A 110 6.31 -14.47 -1.58
CA ASN A 110 6.83 -14.74 -2.93
C ASN A 110 8.36 -14.92 -2.99
N LEU A 111 9.11 -14.29 -2.08
CA LEU A 111 10.59 -14.36 -2.05
C LEU A 111 11.12 -15.50 -1.17
N TRP A 112 10.33 -15.91 -0.18
CA TRP A 112 10.64 -16.99 0.77
C TRP A 112 9.44 -17.95 0.88
N SER A 113 9.07 -18.63 -0.22
CA SER A 113 7.92 -19.56 -0.24
C SER A 113 8.05 -20.74 0.74
N GLU A 114 9.28 -21.15 1.03
CA GLU A 114 9.62 -22.21 1.98
C GLU A 114 9.54 -21.75 3.46
N GLU A 115 9.50 -20.44 3.74
CA GLU A 115 9.51 -19.90 5.10
C GLU A 115 8.10 -19.54 5.59
N LYS A 116 7.78 -19.88 6.84
CA LYS A 116 6.50 -19.47 7.45
C LYS A 116 6.49 -17.94 7.59
N ILE A 117 5.49 -17.29 6.99
CA ILE A 117 5.24 -15.84 7.14
C ILE A 117 5.29 -15.44 8.63
N PRO A 118 6.19 -14.53 9.04
CA PRO A 118 6.29 -14.06 10.42
C PRO A 118 5.05 -13.28 10.85
N ASP A 119 4.57 -13.53 12.07
CA ASP A 119 3.41 -12.82 12.65
C ASP A 119 3.72 -11.35 13.03
N ARG A 120 4.99 -10.92 12.91
CA ARG A 120 5.48 -9.59 13.32
C ARG A 120 5.99 -8.77 12.15
N VAL A 121 5.44 -7.57 11.98
CA VAL A 121 5.79 -6.64 10.90
C VAL A 121 7.26 -6.23 10.94
N GLU A 122 7.86 -6.11 12.12
CA GLU A 122 9.29 -5.77 12.26
C GLU A 122 10.21 -6.81 11.61
N VAL A 123 9.87 -8.11 11.75
CA VAL A 123 10.65 -9.21 11.16
C VAL A 123 10.52 -9.20 9.64
N ILE A 124 9.30 -9.02 9.12
CA ILE A 124 9.05 -8.87 7.68
C ILE A 124 9.85 -7.68 7.14
N ALA A 125 9.88 -6.54 7.85
CA ALA A 125 10.64 -5.36 7.44
C ALA A 125 12.15 -5.65 7.36
N SER A 126 12.74 -6.33 8.35
CA SER A 126 14.15 -6.74 8.31
C SER A 126 14.48 -7.62 7.09
N HIS A 127 13.69 -8.66 6.82
CA HIS A 127 13.89 -9.50 5.64
C HIS A 127 13.75 -8.69 4.33
N LEU A 128 12.78 -7.76 4.25
CA LEU A 128 12.61 -6.91 3.07
C LEU A 128 13.77 -5.93 2.87
N MET A 129 14.40 -5.41 3.94
CA MET A 129 15.62 -4.59 3.83
C MET A 129 16.81 -5.40 3.32
N GLU A 130 16.91 -6.69 3.67
CA GLU A 130 17.98 -7.60 3.22
C GLU A 130 17.68 -8.28 1.87
N SER A 131 16.47 -8.10 1.32
CA SER A 131 15.96 -8.79 0.12
C SER A 131 16.77 -8.62 -1.18
N GLY A 132 17.67 -7.63 -1.25
CA GLY A 132 18.46 -7.36 -2.47
C GLY A 132 19.34 -8.53 -2.91
N SER A 133 19.86 -9.31 -1.96
CA SER A 133 20.60 -10.55 -2.24
C SER A 133 19.66 -11.62 -2.82
N ARG A 134 18.53 -11.87 -2.14
CA ARG A 134 17.50 -12.85 -2.52
C ARG A 134 16.88 -12.55 -3.89
N LEU A 135 16.60 -11.28 -4.20
CA LEU A 135 16.14 -10.84 -5.52
C LEU A 135 17.19 -11.09 -6.63
N THR A 136 18.47 -11.02 -6.31
CA THR A 136 19.56 -11.29 -7.25
C THR A 136 19.72 -12.79 -7.50
N GLU A 137 19.59 -13.61 -6.46
CA GLU A 137 19.51 -15.08 -6.55
C GLU A 137 18.30 -15.53 -7.38
N TRP A 138 17.11 -15.01 -7.07
CA TRP A 138 15.86 -15.27 -7.78
C TRP A 138 15.96 -14.92 -9.28
N ARG A 139 16.55 -13.77 -9.61
CA ARG A 139 16.80 -13.35 -10.99
C ARG A 139 17.76 -14.29 -11.73
N ARG A 140 18.85 -14.72 -11.08
CA ARG A 140 19.81 -15.68 -11.66
C ARG A 140 19.16 -17.03 -11.92
N SER A 141 18.42 -17.55 -10.95
CA SER A 141 17.69 -18.82 -11.07
C SER A 141 16.64 -18.78 -12.19
N SER A 142 15.90 -17.68 -12.30
CA SER A 142 14.93 -17.44 -13.38
C SER A 142 15.61 -17.44 -14.76
N ALA A 143 16.70 -16.69 -14.91
CA ALA A 143 17.45 -16.62 -16.18
C ALA A 143 18.09 -17.97 -16.55
N CYS A 144 18.56 -18.76 -15.58
CA CYS A 144 19.02 -20.12 -15.82
C CYS A 144 17.89 -21.05 -16.27
N SER A 145 16.71 -20.96 -15.65
CA SER A 145 15.53 -21.76 -16.04
C SER A 145 15.03 -21.42 -17.44
N GLU A 146 15.05 -20.13 -17.82
CA GLU A 146 14.71 -19.68 -19.17
C GLU A 146 15.73 -20.17 -20.20
N ALA A 147 17.02 -20.04 -19.91
CA ALA A 147 18.10 -20.55 -20.77
C ALA A 147 18.01 -22.07 -20.97
N ASP A 148 17.67 -22.84 -19.93
CA ASP A 148 17.45 -24.29 -20.02
C ASP A 148 16.22 -24.65 -20.85
N THR A 149 15.16 -23.84 -20.77
CA THR A 149 13.96 -24.02 -21.59
C THR A 149 14.26 -23.72 -23.06
N ALA A 150 15.00 -22.65 -23.35
CA ALA A 150 15.45 -22.31 -24.70
C ALA A 150 16.40 -23.36 -25.29
N LEU A 151 17.32 -23.91 -24.48
CA LEU A 151 18.19 -25.02 -24.89
C LEU A 151 17.39 -26.30 -25.19
N LYS A 152 16.45 -26.70 -24.32
CA LYS A 152 15.55 -27.84 -24.59
C LYS A 152 14.76 -27.64 -25.89
N PHE A 153 14.25 -26.44 -26.14
CA PHE A 153 13.55 -26.11 -27.39
C PHE A 153 14.47 -26.23 -28.61
N LEU A 154 15.66 -25.64 -28.58
CA LEU A 154 16.63 -25.73 -29.68
C LEU A 154 17.07 -27.19 -29.93
N CYS A 155 17.33 -27.96 -28.88
CA CYS A 155 17.67 -29.39 -29.01
C CYS A 155 16.49 -30.21 -29.57
N SER A 156 15.24 -29.84 -29.31
CA SER A 156 14.08 -30.53 -29.93
C SER A 156 14.01 -30.40 -31.46
N TRP A 157 14.77 -29.46 -32.06
CA TRP A 157 14.90 -29.31 -33.51
C TRP A 157 16.10 -30.09 -34.08
N TYR A 158 16.97 -30.64 -33.22
CA TYR A 158 18.18 -31.37 -33.59
C TYR A 158 18.20 -32.74 -32.89
N GLU A 159 17.58 -33.73 -33.51
CA GLU A 159 17.42 -35.12 -33.01
C GLU A 159 18.74 -35.83 -32.61
N GLY A 160 19.91 -35.28 -32.98
CA GLY A 160 21.23 -35.80 -32.61
C GLY A 160 21.86 -35.20 -31.34
N VAL A 161 21.18 -34.28 -30.62
CA VAL A 161 21.72 -33.66 -29.40
C VAL A 161 21.15 -34.31 -28.15
N ASP A 162 22.00 -35.07 -27.46
CA ASP A 162 21.68 -35.70 -26.18
C ASP A 162 21.60 -34.66 -25.03
N LEU A 163 20.37 -34.42 -24.56
CA LEU A 163 20.07 -33.52 -23.44
C LEU A 163 20.53 -34.08 -22.08
N ASP A 164 20.54 -35.41 -21.91
CA ASP A 164 20.94 -36.05 -20.65
C ASP A 164 22.46 -35.96 -20.47
N ALA A 165 23.24 -36.13 -21.54
CA ALA A 165 24.68 -35.88 -21.53
C ALA A 165 25.02 -34.42 -21.15
N LEU A 166 24.26 -33.44 -21.66
CA LEU A 166 24.39 -32.02 -21.30
C LEU A 166 24.00 -31.73 -19.84
N ALA A 167 22.96 -32.38 -19.32
CA ALA A 167 22.59 -32.30 -17.91
C ALA A 167 23.69 -32.88 -16.99
N THR A 168 24.29 -34.01 -17.40
CA THR A 168 25.38 -34.66 -16.67
C THR A 168 26.65 -33.80 -16.61
N LEU A 169 26.95 -33.05 -17.68
CA LEU A 169 28.06 -32.08 -17.69
C LEU A 169 27.82 -30.88 -16.74
N ARG A 170 26.56 -30.50 -16.51
CA ARG A 170 26.19 -29.42 -15.56
C ARG A 170 26.15 -29.84 -14.10
N LEU A 171 26.04 -31.13 -13.80
CA LEU A 171 26.18 -31.67 -12.44
C LEU A 171 27.57 -31.39 -11.83
N GLY A 172 28.60 -31.17 -12.67
CA GLY A 172 29.93 -30.74 -12.24
C GLY A 172 30.13 -29.22 -12.09
N ALA A 173 29.12 -28.39 -12.32
CA ALA A 173 29.24 -26.93 -12.18
C ALA A 173 29.25 -26.51 -10.69
N PRO A 174 29.98 -25.45 -10.29
CA PRO A 174 30.09 -25.04 -8.88
C PRO A 174 28.75 -24.70 -8.20
N THR A 175 27.74 -24.28 -8.97
CA THR A 175 26.37 -24.03 -8.51
C THR A 175 25.61 -25.30 -8.09
N THR A 176 26.10 -26.48 -8.48
CA THR A 176 25.46 -27.78 -8.26
C THR A 176 26.17 -28.59 -7.16
N THR A 177 27.36 -28.17 -6.74
CA THR A 177 28.23 -28.89 -5.80
C THR A 177 27.95 -28.57 -4.32
N ASP A 178 27.27 -27.46 -4.03
CA ASP A 178 26.79 -27.13 -2.69
C ASP A 178 25.38 -27.70 -2.47
N PRO A 179 25.20 -28.72 -1.60
CA PRO A 179 23.89 -29.34 -1.39
C PRO A 179 22.84 -28.38 -0.82
N ALA A 180 23.22 -27.26 -0.21
CA ALA A 180 22.28 -26.21 0.20
C ALA A 180 21.69 -25.47 -1.01
N LEU A 181 22.49 -25.25 -2.07
CA LEU A 181 22.01 -24.64 -3.32
C LEU A 181 21.21 -25.63 -4.16
N THR A 182 21.60 -26.90 -4.23
CA THR A 182 20.92 -27.89 -5.10
C THR A 182 19.50 -28.24 -4.64
N ILE A 183 19.27 -28.35 -3.32
CA ILE A 183 17.93 -28.59 -2.76
C ILE A 183 17.03 -27.39 -3.04
N ASN A 184 17.51 -26.18 -2.73
CA ASN A 184 16.78 -24.94 -3.00
C ASN A 184 16.43 -24.80 -4.48
N ILE A 185 17.35 -25.09 -5.41
CA ILE A 185 17.07 -25.01 -6.85
C ILE A 185 15.98 -26.00 -7.28
N TRP A 186 15.97 -27.25 -6.79
CA TRP A 186 15.00 -28.27 -7.24
C TRP A 186 13.61 -28.10 -6.62
N VAL A 187 13.53 -27.66 -5.36
CA VAL A 187 12.27 -27.29 -4.70
C VAL A 187 11.70 -26.03 -5.38
N PHE A 188 12.51 -24.98 -5.52
CA PHE A 188 12.14 -23.74 -6.18
C PHE A 188 11.72 -23.95 -7.66
N TYR A 189 12.35 -24.88 -8.40
CA TYR A 189 11.96 -25.20 -9.78
C TYR A 189 10.53 -25.77 -9.85
N ASN A 190 10.14 -26.62 -8.89
CA ASN A 190 8.78 -27.17 -8.82
C ASN A 190 7.77 -26.14 -8.29
N ASP A 191 8.13 -25.34 -7.28
CA ASP A 191 7.28 -24.26 -6.75
C ASP A 191 7.01 -23.18 -7.81
N PHE A 192 8.05 -22.77 -8.55
CA PHE A 192 7.94 -21.81 -9.64
C PHE A 192 7.12 -22.37 -10.81
N SER A 193 7.37 -23.61 -11.22
CA SER A 193 6.59 -24.26 -12.29
C SER A 193 5.11 -24.43 -11.90
N SER A 194 4.82 -24.75 -10.63
CA SER A 194 3.46 -24.86 -10.12
C SER A 194 2.76 -23.50 -10.02
N SER A 195 3.48 -22.46 -9.60
CA SER A 195 2.96 -21.09 -9.48
C SER A 195 2.75 -20.41 -10.84
N ALA A 196 3.62 -20.67 -11.82
CA ALA A 196 3.47 -20.17 -13.19
C ALA A 196 2.29 -20.81 -13.93
N ASN A 197 1.93 -22.06 -13.59
CA ASN A 197 0.83 -22.77 -14.24
C ASN A 197 -0.58 -22.24 -13.83
N VAL A 198 -0.67 -21.28 -12.91
CA VAL A 198 -1.94 -20.66 -12.47
C VAL A 198 -2.56 -19.75 -13.56
N GLN A 199 -1.87 -19.47 -14.67
CA GLN A 199 -2.43 -18.68 -15.79
C GLN A 199 -3.08 -19.51 -16.93
N ASN A 200 -3.08 -20.85 -16.86
CA ASN A 200 -3.84 -21.69 -17.80
C ASN A 200 -5.23 -22.08 -17.27
N ALA A 201 -5.94 -21.13 -16.64
CA ALA A 201 -7.34 -21.27 -16.29
C ALA A 201 -8.25 -20.98 -17.52
N SER A 202 -8.42 -21.99 -18.39
CA SER A 202 -9.49 -22.08 -19.40
C SER A 202 -9.51 -23.51 -19.98
N PRO A 203 -10.67 -24.10 -20.33
CA PRO A 203 -11.86 -23.39 -20.83
C PRO A 203 -13.21 -23.84 -20.25
N THR A 204 -14.14 -22.90 -20.02
CA THR A 204 -15.59 -23.21 -20.07
C THR A 204 -16.08 -22.89 -21.47
N ARG A 205 -16.05 -23.89 -22.34
CA ARG A 205 -16.63 -23.85 -23.68
C ARG A 205 -17.73 -24.90 -23.72
N ASP A 206 -18.96 -24.48 -23.49
CA ASP A 206 -20.12 -25.37 -23.40
C ASP A 206 -20.30 -26.18 -24.69
N PRO A 207 -20.36 -27.52 -24.61
CA PRO A 207 -20.60 -28.38 -25.76
C PRO A 207 -21.94 -29.11 -25.63
N ASP A 208 -23.07 -28.41 -25.77
CA ASP A 208 -24.33 -29.03 -26.21
C ASP A 208 -25.36 -27.98 -26.68
N GLY A 209 -25.91 -28.16 -27.88
CA GLY A 209 -26.79 -27.14 -28.47
C GLY A 209 -27.25 -27.38 -29.91
N LEU A 210 -27.15 -28.61 -30.43
CA LEU A 210 -27.72 -28.96 -31.74
C LEU A 210 -28.62 -30.20 -31.63
N GLN A 211 -29.91 -29.99 -31.39
CA GLN A 211 -30.93 -30.99 -31.66
C GLN A 211 -31.83 -30.55 -32.82
N ASP A 212 -31.67 -31.27 -33.93
CA ASP A 212 -32.60 -31.31 -35.06
C ASP A 212 -33.99 -31.76 -34.61
N ARG A 213 -35.03 -31.04 -35.03
CA ARG A 213 -36.35 -31.61 -35.37
C ARG A 213 -37.02 -30.84 -36.52
N GLY A 214 -36.92 -31.39 -37.73
CA GLY A 214 -38.04 -31.67 -38.65
C GLY A 214 -39.04 -30.56 -39.07
N GLY A 215 -39.19 -30.37 -40.39
CA GLY A 215 -40.26 -29.54 -41.00
C GLY A 215 -41.68 -30.17 -40.96
N PRO A 216 -42.64 -29.81 -41.87
CA PRO A 216 -42.40 -29.64 -43.31
C PRO A 216 -43.21 -28.55 -44.10
N ARG A 217 -42.62 -28.10 -45.22
CA ARG A 217 -43.14 -27.93 -46.61
C ARG A 217 -44.42 -27.10 -46.95
N VAL A 218 -44.38 -26.53 -48.18
CA VAL A 218 -45.44 -25.90 -49.02
C VAL A 218 -45.53 -24.36 -48.83
N THR A 219 -45.61 -23.48 -49.84
CA THR A 219 -45.88 -23.63 -51.31
C THR A 219 -44.88 -22.87 -52.22
N ASP A 220 -45.16 -22.89 -53.54
CA ASP A 220 -44.48 -22.29 -54.70
C ASP A 220 -44.67 -20.76 -54.91
N GLY A 221 -43.89 -20.17 -55.84
CA GLY A 221 -44.02 -18.77 -56.27
C GLY A 221 -43.08 -18.38 -57.43
N HIS A 222 -43.28 -18.96 -58.62
CA HIS A 222 -42.52 -18.64 -59.84
C HIS A 222 -43.33 -17.68 -60.73
N THR A 223 -42.72 -16.56 -61.12
CA THR A 223 -43.19 -15.69 -62.23
C THR A 223 -41.99 -15.03 -62.89
N ASP A 224 -41.75 -15.37 -64.14
CA ASP A 224 -40.92 -14.58 -65.07
C ASP A 224 -41.67 -13.31 -65.51
N GLY A 225 -40.92 -12.28 -65.91
CA GLY A 225 -41.40 -11.01 -66.45
C GLY A 225 -40.27 -10.07 -66.83
#